data_AF-A0A3D0TRV7-F1
#
_entry.id   AF-A0A3D0TRV7-F1
#
_cell.length_a   1.000
_cell.length_b   1.000
_cell.length_c   1.000
_cell.angle_alpha   90.00
_cell.angle_beta   90.00
_cell.angle_gamma   90.00
#
_symmetry.space_group_name_H-M   'P 1'
#
loop_
_entity.id
_entity.type
_entity.pdbx_description
1 polymer ?
#
loop_
_entity_poly.entity_id
_entity_poly.type
_entity_poly.pdbx_seq_one_letter_code
_entity_poly.pdbx_strand_id
1 'polypeptide(L)'
;MTDLLTTFELLLQAGKLREARKMLEALADRGLTAKEKAEANILQSRLSIKLANAINQTYIDALDASIEQLKTLQAKGRAFFEKVKLAKTRSELAK
;
A
#
# COMPACT_ATOMS: atom_id res chain seq x y z
N MET A 1 10.29 3.12 31.62
CA MET A 1 9.15 3.41 30.72
C MET A 1 9.56 4.14 29.44
N THR A 2 10.55 5.03 29.47
CA THR A 2 11.14 5.68 28.27
C THR A 2 11.56 4.69 27.17
N ASP A 3 12.09 3.53 27.55
CA ASP A 3 12.61 2.53 26.61
C ASP A 3 11.53 1.88 25.72
N LEU A 4 10.32 1.71 26.26
CA LEU A 4 9.26 0.96 25.57
C LEU A 4 8.58 1.80 24.49
N LEU A 5 8.38 3.08 24.76
CA LEU A 5 7.84 4.04 23.79
C LEU A 5 8.84 4.31 22.66
N THR A 6 10.12 4.48 23.01
CA THR A 6 11.20 4.63 22.03
C THR A 6 11.34 3.39 21.16
N THR A 7 11.33 2.19 21.74
CA THR A 7 11.37 0.93 20.98
C THR A 7 10.17 0.81 20.03
N PHE A 8 8.97 1.17 20.49
CA PHE A 8 7.77 1.16 19.65
C PHE A 8 7.90 2.12 18.46
N GLU A 9 8.39 3.35 18.69
CA GLU A 9 8.59 4.32 17.62
C GLU A 9 9.63 3.84 16.60
N LEU A 10 10.73 3.23 17.05
CA LEU A 10 11.74 2.64 16.17
C LEU A 10 11.15 1.52 15.30
N LEU A 11 10.28 0.67 15.86
CA LEU A 11 9.58 -0.36 15.09
C LEU A 11 8.65 0.24 14.03
N LEU A 12 7.91 1.31 14.37
CA LEU A 12 7.05 2.00 13.41
C LEU A 12 7.84 2.69 12.29
N GLN A 13 8.97 3.32 12.62
CA GLN A 13 9.85 3.95 11.63
C GLN A 13 10.50 2.92 10.70
N ALA A 14 10.88 1.77 11.23
CA ALA A 14 11.44 0.66 10.46
C ALA A 14 10.39 -0.15 9.66
N GLY A 15 9.11 0.21 9.72
CA GLY A 15 8.03 -0.52 9.05
C GLY A 15 7.72 -1.91 9.64
N LYS A 16 8.26 -2.22 10.83
CA LYS A 16 8.07 -3.49 11.54
C LYS A 16 6.73 -3.53 12.29
N LEU A 17 5.64 -3.41 11.53
CA LEU A 17 4.28 -3.23 12.07
C LEU A 17 3.76 -4.48 12.82
N ARG A 18 4.23 -5.69 12.46
CA ARG A 18 3.83 -6.93 13.15
C ARG A 18 4.48 -7.02 14.53
N GLU A 19 5.75 -6.66 14.63
CA GLU A 19 6.51 -6.62 15.87
C GLU A 19 5.95 -5.54 16.81
N ALA A 20 5.63 -4.36 16.28
CA ALA A 20 4.96 -3.30 17.04
C ALA A 20 3.61 -3.78 17.60
N ARG A 21 2.83 -4.53 16.81
CA ARG A 21 1.56 -5.14 17.27
C ARG A 21 1.75 -6.14 18.40
N LYS A 22 2.69 -7.08 18.24
CA LYS A 22 3.01 -8.09 19.28
C LYS A 22 3.42 -7.43 20.60
N MET A 23 4.15 -6.31 20.51
CA MET A 23 4.56 -5.57 21.71
C MET A 23 3.37 -4.94 22.44
N LEU A 24 2.33 -4.49 21.73
CA LEU A 24 1.09 -4.00 22.33
C LEU A 24 0.25 -5.13 22.95
N GLU A 25 0.18 -6.29 22.31
CA GLU A 25 -0.49 -7.48 22.85
C GLU A 25 0.17 -7.90 24.18
N ALA A 26 1.51 -7.92 24.23
CA ALA A 26 2.25 -8.22 25.45
C ALA A 26 2.05 -7.18 26.59
N LEU A 27 1.67 -5.95 26.27
CA LEU A 27 1.29 -4.94 27.28
C LEU A 27 -0.14 -5.18 27.78
N ALA A 28 -1.05 -5.61 26.92
CA ALA A 28 -2.44 -5.88 27.28
C ALA A 28 -2.57 -7.04 28.27
N ASP A 29 -1.64 -8.00 28.23
CA ASP A 29 -1.58 -9.14 29.15
C ASP A 29 -1.04 -8.79 30.55
N ARG A 30 -0.59 -7.55 30.76
CA ARG A 30 -0.11 -7.06 32.06
C ARG A 30 -1.22 -6.30 32.77
N GLY A 31 -1.31 -6.44 34.09
CA GLY A 31 -2.21 -5.63 34.92
C GLY A 31 -1.76 -4.16 34.91
N LEU A 32 -2.18 -3.41 33.91
CA LEU A 32 -1.76 -2.01 33.70
C LEU A 32 -2.44 -1.05 34.67
N THR A 33 -1.68 -0.09 35.16
CA THR A 33 -2.23 1.10 35.82
C THR A 33 -2.99 1.98 34.82
N ALA A 34 -3.81 2.91 35.32
CA ALA A 34 -4.58 3.82 34.46
C ALA A 34 -3.68 4.65 33.51
N LYS A 35 -2.49 5.06 33.98
CA LYS A 35 -1.52 5.80 33.18
C LYS A 35 -0.94 4.94 32.05
N GLU A 36 -0.50 3.73 32.36
CA GLU A 36 0.05 2.80 31.37
C GLU A 36 -1.01 2.38 30.34
N LYS A 37 -2.27 2.27 30.76
CA LYS A 37 -3.39 2.01 29.85
C LYS A 37 -3.61 3.17 28.88
N ALA A 38 -3.50 4.42 29.35
CA ALA A 38 -3.58 5.59 28.47
C ALA A 38 -2.41 5.61 27.47
N GLU A 39 -1.19 5.30 27.90
CA GLU A 39 -0.02 5.20 27.02
C GLU A 39 -0.19 4.07 25.97
N ALA A 40 -0.66 2.89 26.37
CA ALA A 40 -0.95 1.78 25.45
C ALA A 40 -1.99 2.17 24.39
N ASN A 41 -3.04 2.90 24.76
CA ASN A 41 -4.05 3.40 23.82
C ASN A 41 -3.47 4.39 22.79
N ILE A 42 -2.53 5.24 23.20
CA ILE A 42 -1.83 6.16 22.28
C ILE A 42 -1.01 5.36 21.27
N LEU A 43 -0.25 4.36 21.74
CA LEU A 43 0.55 3.50 20.88
C LEU A 43 -0.32 2.71 19.91
N GLN A 44 -1.44 2.17 20.37
CA GLN A 44 -2.41 1.46 19.54
C GLN A 44 -3.00 2.38 18.45
N SER A 45 -3.40 3.60 18.80
CA SER A 45 -3.89 4.59 17.82
C SER A 45 -2.84 4.87 16.75
N ARG A 46 -1.57 5.04 17.14
CA ARG A 46 -0.46 5.28 16.20
C ARG A 46 -0.22 4.10 15.26
N LEU A 47 -0.27 2.86 15.76
CA LEU A 47 -0.16 1.67 14.93
C LEU A 47 -1.30 1.58 13.91
N SER A 48 -2.54 1.84 14.35
CA SER A 48 -3.72 1.82 13.49
C SER A 48 -3.62 2.82 12.34
N ILE A 49 -3.15 4.05 12.61
CA ILE A 49 -2.91 5.06 11.57
C ILE A 49 -1.86 4.58 10.56
N LYS A 50 -0.74 4.03 11.03
CA LYS A 50 0.31 3.52 10.14
C LYS A 50 -0.18 2.35 9.28
N LEU A 51 -0.96 1.44 9.84
CA LEU A 51 -1.56 0.32 9.09
C LEU A 51 -2.56 0.82 8.03
N ALA A 52 -3.44 1.75 8.39
CA ALA A 52 -4.40 2.33 7.45
C ALA A 52 -3.69 3.03 6.27
N ASN A 53 -2.64 3.80 6.56
CA ASN A 53 -1.85 4.46 5.52
C ASN A 53 -1.11 3.45 4.62
N ALA A 54 -0.57 2.36 5.18
CA ALA A 54 0.08 1.32 4.39
C ALA A 54 -0.90 0.60 3.45
N ILE A 55 -2.13 0.34 3.92
CA ILE A 55 -3.20 -0.24 3.09
C ILE A 55 -3.56 0.72 1.95
N ASN A 56 -3.75 2.01 2.26
CA ASN A 56 -4.07 3.02 1.25
C ASN A 56 -2.97 3.14 0.19
N GLN A 57 -1.69 3.12 0.60
CA GLN A 57 -0.58 3.16 -0.35
C GLN A 57 -0.58 1.93 -1.26
N THR A 58 -0.79 0.74 -0.71
CA THR A 58 -0.87 -0.50 -1.50
C THR A 58 -2.00 -0.43 -2.54
N TYR A 59 -3.13 0.17 -2.17
CA TYR A 59 -4.26 0.37 -3.08
C TYR A 59 -3.93 1.36 -4.20
N ILE A 60 -3.25 2.47 -3.88
CA ILE A 60 -2.76 3.45 -4.87
C ILE A 60 -1.80 2.78 -5.85
N ASP A 61 -0.82 2.02 -5.35
CA ASP A 61 0.16 1.33 -6.19
C ASP A 61 -0.51 0.34 -7.17
N ALA A 62 -1.56 -0.35 -6.72
CA ALA A 62 -2.35 -1.26 -7.57
C ALA A 62 -3.16 -0.51 -8.65
N LEU A 63 -3.71 0.66 -8.32
CA LEU A 63 -4.40 1.52 -9.29
C LEU A 63 -3.42 2.04 -10.34
N ASP A 64 -2.25 2.53 -9.93
CA ASP A 64 -1.22 3.01 -10.85
C ASP A 64 -0.74 1.90 -11.80
N ALA A 65 -0.50 0.69 -11.28
CA ALA A 65 -0.17 -0.46 -12.11
C ALA A 65 -1.27 -0.79 -13.14
N SER A 66 -2.54 -0.69 -12.72
CA SER A 66 -3.70 -0.92 -13.61
C SER A 66 -3.81 0.17 -14.69
N ILE A 67 -3.55 1.43 -14.34
CA ILE A 67 -3.52 2.56 -15.28
C ILE A 67 -2.44 2.34 -16.34
N GLU A 68 -1.24 1.90 -15.96
CA GLU A 68 -0.15 1.63 -16.91
C GLU A 68 -0.47 0.45 -17.86
N GLN A 69 -1.16 -0.58 -17.36
CA GLN A 69 -1.66 -1.67 -18.20
C GLN A 69 -2.69 -1.15 -19.23
N LEU A 70 -3.62 -0.29 -18.81
CA LEU A 70 -4.62 0.29 -19.70
C LEU A 70 -3.99 1.18 -20.79
N LYS A 71 -3.00 2.01 -20.45
CA LYS A 71 -2.25 2.81 -21.42
C LYS A 71 -1.55 1.91 -22.45
N THR A 72 -0.94 0.83 -21.98
CA THR A 72 -0.26 -0.15 -22.85
C THR A 72 -1.25 -0.82 -23.81
N LEU A 73 -2.43 -1.22 -23.32
CA LEU A 73 -3.48 -1.80 -24.15
C LEU A 73 -4.00 -0.80 -25.19
N GLN A 74 -4.19 0.46 -24.79
CA GLN A 74 -4.62 1.51 -25.71
C GLN A 74 -3.60 1.73 -26.84
N ALA A 75 -2.30 1.76 -26.51
CA ALA A 75 -1.23 1.88 -27.49
C ALA A 75 -1.21 0.68 -28.47
N LYS A 76 -1.34 -0.55 -27.95
CA LYS A 76 -1.43 -1.77 -28.77
C LYS A 76 -2.66 -1.73 -29.70
N GLY A 77 -3.81 -1.29 -29.19
CA GLY A 77 -5.04 -1.15 -29.97
C GLY A 77 -4.86 -0.18 -31.14
N ARG A 78 -4.28 1.00 -30.90
CA ARG A 78 -3.98 1.98 -31.96
C ARG A 78 -3.05 1.39 -33.02
N ALA A 79 -1.97 0.72 -32.61
CA ALA A 79 -1.05 0.09 -33.55
C ALA A 79 -1.72 -1.01 -34.39
N PHE A 80 -2.65 -1.78 -33.80
CA PHE A 80 -3.44 -2.78 -34.52
C PHE A 80 -4.36 -2.12 -35.56
N PHE A 81 -5.11 -1.09 -35.19
CA PHE A 81 -5.99 -0.37 -36.12
C PHE A 81 -5.22 0.22 -37.31
N GLU A 82 -4.06 0.83 -37.07
CA GLU A 82 -3.21 1.34 -38.16
C GLU A 82 -2.73 0.23 -39.09
N LYS A 83 -2.32 -0.93 -38.55
CA LYS A 83 -1.94 -2.09 -39.38
C LYS A 83 -3.11 -2.58 -40.24
N VAL A 84 -4.31 -2.68 -39.66
CA VAL A 84 -5.52 -3.10 -40.39
C VAL A 84 -5.85 -2.09 -41.49
N LYS A 85 -5.78 -0.79 -41.20
CA LYS A 85 -6.01 0.27 -42.19
C LYS A 85 -5.03 0.18 -43.36
N LEU A 86 -3.73 0.05 -43.07
CA LEU A 86 -2.70 -0.12 -44.09
C LEU A 86 -2.91 -1.39 -44.94
N ALA A 87 -3.28 -2.51 -44.32
CA ALA A 87 -3.58 -3.74 -45.04
C ALA A 87 -4.78 -3.58 -45.99
N LYS A 88 -5.84 -2.90 -45.55
CA LYS A 88 -7.02 -2.60 -46.38
C LYS A 88 -6.64 -1.72 -47.57
N THR A 89 -5.91 -0.63 -47.33
CA THR A 89 -5.44 0.27 -48.41
C THR A 89 -4.56 -0.47 -49.43
N ARG A 90 -3.66 -1.36 -48.99
CA ARG A 90 -2.85 -2.19 -49.89
C ARG A 90 -3.69 -3.15 -50.71
N SER A 91 -4.71 -3.77 -50.12
CA SER A 91 -5.63 -4.66 -50.85
C SER A 91 -6.49 -3.93 -51.88
N GLU A 92 -6.84 -2.66 -51.63
CA GLU A 92 -7.59 -1.82 -52.57
C GLU A 92 -6.71 -1.34 -53.73
N LEU A 93 -5.43 -1.06 -53.49
CA LEU A 93 -4.45 -0.68 -54.52
C LEU A 93 -3.97 -1.85 -55.41
N ALA A 94 -4.11 -3.09 -54.95
CA ALA A 94 -3.74 -4.29 -55.70
C ALA A 94 -4.86 -4.84 -56.60
N LYS A 95 -6.03 -4.18 -56.61
CA LYS A 95 -7.16 -4.44 -57.50
C LYS A 95 -7.19 -3.43 -58.64
#